data_AF-A0A1F5Z7A5-F1
#
_entry.id   AF-A0A1F5Z7A5-F1
#
_cell.length_a   1.000
_cell.length_b   1.000
_cell.length_c   1.000
_cell.angle_alpha   90.00
_cell.angle_beta   90.00
_cell.angle_gamma   90.00
#
_symmetry.space_group_name_H-M   'P 1'
#
loop_
_entity.id
_entity.type
_entity.pdbx_description
1 polymer ?
#
loop_
_entity_poly.entity_id
_entity_poly.type
_entity_poly.pdbx_seq_one_letter_code
_entity_poly.pdbx_strand_id
1 'polypeptide(L)'
;MIHTTHDNLEEMVAKTNQWSETEARLRFENQHPPIVWWRFFRVMWTSFYKSYITERGYKAGTVGLIESIYQAYSMFITYAKLWEMQQHI
;
A
#
# COMPACT_ATOMS: atom_id res chain seq x y z
N MET A 1 -28.79 1.66 -8.43
CA MET A 1 -27.53 2.30 -8.84
C MET A 1 -26.50 1.20 -8.95
N ILE A 2 -26.01 0.97 -10.16
CA ILE A 2 -24.96 -0.01 -10.43
C ILE A 2 -23.65 0.57 -9.92
N HIS A 3 -23.21 0.10 -8.75
CA HIS A 3 -21.84 0.31 -8.27
C HIS A 3 -20.92 -0.54 -9.14
N THR A 4 -20.53 -0.04 -10.30
CA THR A 4 -19.34 -0.53 -10.98
C THR A 4 -18.12 0.01 -10.24
N THR A 5 -17.86 -0.54 -9.05
CA THR A 5 -16.55 -0.52 -8.38
C THR A 5 -15.60 -1.38 -9.22
N HIS A 6 -15.34 -0.94 -10.44
CA HIS A 6 -14.13 -1.27 -11.15
C HIS A 6 -13.40 0.06 -11.19
N ASP A 7 -12.80 0.43 -10.06
CA ASP A 7 -11.75 1.43 -10.07
C ASP A 7 -10.76 0.97 -11.15
N ASN A 8 -10.66 1.72 -12.25
CA ASN A 8 -9.70 1.42 -13.29
C ASN A 8 -8.32 1.32 -12.61
N LEU A 9 -7.52 0.29 -12.92
CA LEU A 9 -6.19 0.12 -12.33
C LEU A 9 -5.35 1.40 -12.45
N GLU A 10 -5.53 2.15 -13.53
CA GLU A 10 -4.93 3.47 -13.73
C GLU A 10 -5.30 4.48 -12.63
N GLU A 11 -6.59 4.57 -12.27
CA GLU A 11 -7.08 5.45 -11.21
C GLU A 11 -6.57 5.00 -9.85
N MET A 12 -6.52 3.69 -9.60
CA MET A 12 -5.93 3.15 -8.38
C MET A 12 -4.47 3.60 -8.26
N VAL A 13 -3.67 3.42 -9.33
CA VAL A 13 -2.24 3.79 -9.37
C VAL A 13 -2.05 5.30 -9.16
N ALA A 14 -2.86 6.12 -9.82
CA ALA A 14 -2.84 7.57 -9.63
C ALA A 14 -3.12 7.96 -8.17
N LYS A 15 -4.15 7.37 -7.56
CA LYS A 15 -4.47 7.55 -6.13
C LYS A 15 -3.31 7.12 -5.25
N THR A 16 -2.74 5.92 -5.45
CA THR A 16 -1.58 5.47 -4.67
C THR A 16 -0.43 6.44 -4.76
N ASN A 17 -0.13 7.00 -5.94
CA ASN A 17 0.94 7.98 -6.06
C ASN A 17 0.67 9.23 -5.20
N GLN A 18 -0.55 9.76 -5.22
CA GLN A 18 -0.95 10.94 -4.45
C GLN A 18 -0.94 10.67 -2.93
N TRP A 19 -1.55 9.57 -2.49
CA TRP A 19 -1.71 9.26 -1.06
C TRP A 19 -0.42 8.80 -0.40
N SER A 20 0.40 8.00 -1.11
CA SER A 20 1.66 7.45 -0.57
C SER A 20 2.66 8.52 -0.15
N GLU A 21 2.67 9.68 -0.83
CA GLU A 21 3.55 10.79 -0.47
C GLU A 21 3.16 11.39 0.88
N THR A 22 1.87 11.66 1.08
CA THR A 22 1.36 12.19 2.34
C THR A 22 1.61 11.20 3.48
N GLU A 23 1.34 9.91 3.23
CA GLU A 23 1.57 8.84 4.18
C GLU A 23 3.06 8.65 4.56
N ALA A 24 3.96 8.77 3.60
CA ALA A 24 5.40 8.70 3.82
C ALA A 24 5.88 9.89 4.66
N ARG A 25 5.46 11.10 4.30
CA ARG A 25 5.78 12.33 5.06
C ARG A 25 5.30 12.26 6.50
N LEU A 26 4.06 11.84 6.74
CA LEU A 26 3.53 11.69 8.10
C LEU A 26 4.34 10.68 8.92
N ARG A 27 4.79 9.58 8.31
CA ARG A 27 5.66 8.61 9.00
C ARG A 27 7.03 9.20 9.30
N PHE A 28 7.60 9.95 8.36
CA PHE A 28 8.87 10.63 8.53
C PHE A 28 8.81 11.66 9.67
N GLU A 29 7.78 12.51 9.70
CA GLU A 29 7.53 13.51 10.75
C GLU A 29 7.34 12.85 12.14
N ASN A 30 6.72 11.67 12.18
CA ASN A 30 6.59 10.87 13.39
C ASN A 30 7.87 10.10 13.77
N GLN A 31 9.02 10.47 13.21
CA GLN A 31 10.33 9.87 13.49
C GLN A 31 10.33 8.34 13.31
N HIS A 32 9.62 7.85 12.28
CA HIS A 32 9.58 6.42 12.00
C HIS A 32 11.01 5.88 11.85
N PRO A 33 11.35 4.71 12.45
CA PRO A 33 12.71 4.19 12.41
C PRO A 33 13.20 3.97 10.97
N PRO A 34 14.53 4.01 10.74
CA PRO A 34 15.12 3.78 9.43
C PRO A 34 14.59 2.52 8.76
N ILE A 35 14.24 2.65 7.48
CA ILE A 35 13.78 1.54 6.66
C ILE A 35 15.00 0.73 6.17
N VAL A 36 14.92 -0.58 6.38
CA VAL A 36 15.90 -1.56 5.92
C VAL A 36 15.21 -2.53 4.97
N TRP A 37 15.98 -3.15 4.06
CA TRP A 37 15.44 -3.91 2.93
C TRP A 37 14.40 -4.98 3.29
N TRP A 38 14.55 -5.69 4.42
CA TRP A 38 13.60 -6.74 4.82
C TRP A 38 12.23 -6.19 5.25
N ARG A 39 12.15 -4.92 5.66
CA ARG A 39 10.89 -4.29 6.07
C ARG A 39 9.92 -4.18 4.90
N PHE A 40 10.39 -3.99 3.68
CA PHE A 40 9.53 -3.96 2.49
C PHE A 40 8.73 -5.26 2.34
N PHE A 41 9.40 -6.41 2.42
CA PHE A 41 8.72 -7.71 2.36
C PHE A 41 7.75 -7.91 3.51
N ARG A 42 8.14 -7.54 4.74
CA ARG A 42 7.26 -7.65 5.91
C ARG A 42 5.99 -6.81 5.75
N VAL A 43 6.11 -5.55 5.33
CA VAL A 43 4.95 -4.64 5.25
C VAL A 43 4.02 -5.03 4.10
N MET A 44 4.59 -5.46 2.96
CA MET A 44 3.81 -5.98 1.83
C MET A 44 3.03 -7.24 2.24
N TRP A 45 3.70 -8.20 2.89
CA TRP A 45 3.05 -9.42 3.36
C TRP A 45 1.97 -9.12 4.40
N THR A 46 2.23 -8.22 5.33
CA THR A 46 1.27 -7.84 6.38
C THR A 46 0.05 -7.14 5.77
N SER A 47 0.26 -6.23 4.81
CA SER A 47 -0.80 -5.52 4.11
C SER A 47 -1.66 -6.49 3.27
N PHE A 48 -1.01 -7.36 2.50
CA PHE A 48 -1.68 -8.40 1.74
C PHE A 48 -2.49 -9.33 2.64
N TYR A 49 -1.89 -9.88 3.69
CA TYR A 49 -2.56 -10.82 4.59
C TYR A 49 -3.75 -10.17 5.29
N LYS A 50 -3.59 -8.92 5.74
CA LYS A 50 -4.69 -8.16 6.35
C LYS A 50 -5.84 -7.97 5.35
N SER A 51 -5.57 -7.50 4.14
CA SER A 51 -6.63 -7.26 3.16
C SER A 51 -7.27 -8.58 2.69
N TYR A 52 -6.44 -9.58 2.37
CA TYR A 52 -6.93 -10.83 1.83
C TYR A 52 -7.70 -11.66 2.87
N ILE A 53 -7.22 -11.74 4.11
CA ILE A 53 -7.81 -12.58 5.17
C ILE A 53 -8.71 -11.80 6.11
N THR A 54 -8.24 -10.69 6.68
CA THR A 54 -8.99 -9.90 7.69
C THR A 54 -10.16 -9.16 7.06
N GLU A 55 -9.98 -8.56 5.89
CA GLU A 55 -11.05 -7.87 5.16
C GLU A 55 -11.89 -8.83 4.31
N ARG A 56 -11.61 -10.14 4.42
CA ARG A 56 -12.31 -11.22 3.71
C ARG A 56 -12.21 -11.08 2.19
N GLY A 57 -11.13 -10.50 1.66
CA GLY A 57 -10.85 -10.43 0.23
C GLY A 57 -10.94 -11.80 -0.46
N TYR A 58 -10.58 -12.89 0.24
CA TYR A 58 -10.74 -14.26 -0.26
C TYR A 58 -12.19 -14.63 -0.65
N LYS A 59 -13.21 -13.94 -0.09
CA LYS A 59 -14.63 -14.18 -0.43
C LYS A 59 -15.05 -13.50 -1.73
N ALA A 60 -14.33 -12.47 -2.16
CA ALA A 60 -14.59 -11.75 -3.40
C ALA A 60 -13.88 -12.38 -4.62
N GLY A 61 -13.22 -13.54 -4.43
CA GLY A 61 -12.55 -14.27 -5.51
C GLY A 61 -11.42 -13.45 -6.15
N THR A 62 -11.39 -13.38 -7.48
CA THR A 62 -10.34 -12.69 -8.23
C THR A 62 -10.25 -11.20 -7.92
N VAL A 63 -11.39 -10.54 -7.70
CA VAL A 63 -11.41 -9.09 -7.39
C VAL A 63 -10.69 -8.82 -6.07
N GLY A 64 -11.04 -9.57 -5.02
CA GLY A 64 -10.39 -9.41 -3.72
C GLY A 64 -8.90 -9.79 -3.72
N LEU A 65 -8.49 -10.73 -4.59
CA LEU A 65 -7.06 -11.00 -4.82
C LEU A 65 -6.35 -9.80 -5.45
N ILE A 66 -6.93 -9.20 -6.49
CA ILE A 66 -6.38 -8.00 -7.15
C ILE A 66 -6.28 -6.84 -6.16
N GLU A 67 -7.33 -6.56 -5.39
CA GLU A 67 -7.35 -5.52 -4.37
C GLU A 67 -6.31 -5.76 -3.27
N SER A 68 -6.14 -7.01 -2.82
CA SER A 68 -5.16 -7.34 -1.78
C SER A 68 -3.72 -7.18 -2.29
N ILE A 69 -3.44 -7.56 -3.54
CA ILE A 69 -2.16 -7.31 -4.19
C ILE A 69 -1.94 -5.80 -4.33
N TYR A 70 -2.98 -5.07 -4.72
CA TYR A 70 -2.93 -3.63 -4.85
C TYR A 70 -2.62 -2.93 -3.53
N GLN A 71 -3.18 -3.41 -2.42
CA GLN A 71 -2.85 -2.92 -1.08
C GLN A 71 -1.41 -3.19 -0.67
N ALA A 72 -0.86 -4.35 -1.04
CA ALA A 72 0.56 -4.63 -0.83
C ALA A 72 1.45 -3.68 -1.65
N TYR A 73 1.08 -3.42 -2.91
CA TYR A 73 1.76 -2.46 -3.78
C TYR A 73 1.71 -1.04 -3.22
N SER A 74 0.53 -0.55 -2.78
CA SER A 74 0.40 0.78 -2.21
C SER A 74 1.28 0.95 -0.97
N MET A 75 1.32 -0.06 -0.10
CA MET A 75 2.18 -0.05 1.09
C MET A 75 3.67 -0.05 0.72
N PHE A 76 4.06 -0.78 -0.32
CA PHE A 76 5.42 -0.76 -0.84
C PHE A 76 5.83 0.65 -1.27
N ILE A 77 5.01 1.32 -2.08
CA ILE A 77 5.31 2.69 -2.57
C ILE A 77 5.43 3.68 -1.41
N THR A 78 4.52 3.63 -0.43
CA THR A 78 4.60 4.47 0.79
C THR A 78 5.93 4.27 1.53
N TYR A 79 6.35 3.02 1.74
CA TYR A 79 7.60 2.73 2.44
C TYR A 79 8.84 3.07 1.61
N ALA A 80 8.77 2.96 0.28
CA ALA A 80 9.85 3.34 -0.61
C ALA A 80 10.10 4.85 -0.54
N LYS A 81 9.03 5.65 -0.65
CA LYS A 81 9.10 7.12 -0.49
C LYS A 81 9.61 7.51 0.90
N LEU A 82 9.17 6.83 1.95
CA LEU A 82 9.69 7.06 3.30
C LEU A 82 11.18 6.77 3.40
N TRP A 83 11.65 5.68 2.79
CA TRP A 83 13.08 5.35 2.74
C TRP A 83 13.87 6.42 1.99
N GLU A 84 13.39 6.90 0.84
CA GLU A 84 14.03 8.01 0.09
C GLU A 84 14.17 9.27 0.96
N MET A 85 13.10 9.66 1.68
CA MET A 85 13.14 10.80 2.62
C MET A 85 14.17 10.61 3.74
N GLN A 86 14.37 9.38 4.20
CA GLN A 86 15.37 9.07 5.24
C GLN A 86 16.82 9.05 4.72
N GLN A 87 17.05 8.77 3.42
CA GLN A 87 18.41 8.76 2.84
C GLN A 87 18.91 10.15 2.42
N HIS A 88 18.00 11.08 2.12
CA HIS A 88 18.34 12.43 1.65
C HIS A 88 18.42 13.49 2.76
N ILE A 89 19.00 13.15 3.92
CA ILE A 89 19.38 14.10 4.99
C ILE A 89 20.89 14.34 4.95
#